data_AF-A0A1F6ATL2-F1
#
_entry.id   AF-A0A1F6ATL2-F1
#
_cell.length_a   1.000
_cell.length_b   1.000
_cell.length_c   1.000
_cell.angle_alpha   90.00
_cell.angle_beta   90.00
_cell.angle_gamma   90.00
#
_symmetry.space_group_name_H-M   'P 1'
#
loop_
_entity.id
_entity.type
_entity.pdbx_description
1 polymer ?
#
loop_
_entity_poly.entity_id
_entity_poly.type
_entity_poly.pdbx_seq_one_letter_code
_entity_poly.pdbx_strand_id
1 'polypeptide(L)'
;MKHLHSIEGGLADSITKLSGSMSFVYFHVLWFSLWFFINQGYFLPVVAVFDPFPYGLLTMIVSLEAIFLSTFIMVAHNRQTLMDEYRDLEEDIEEQEAVKDVEDIQKDLNDLKRSVTIIQKKILNTDTTQGKKL
;
A
#
# COMPACT_ATOMS: atom_id res chain seq x y z
N MET A 1 7.90 -13.02 28.37
CA MET A 1 7.97 -11.97 27.32
C MET A 1 7.35 -12.45 25.99
N LYS A 2 6.10 -12.93 26.00
CA LYS A 2 5.34 -13.35 24.78
C LYS A 2 3.94 -12.72 24.69
N HIS A 3 3.59 -11.84 25.65
CA HIS A 3 2.22 -11.39 25.83
C HIS A 3 1.97 -9.92 25.41
N LEU A 4 3.02 -9.18 25.06
CA LEU A 4 2.91 -7.75 24.70
C LEU A 4 2.60 -7.53 23.20
N HIS A 5 2.95 -8.48 22.33
CA HIS A 5 2.73 -8.36 20.88
C HIS A 5 1.28 -8.61 20.43
N SER A 6 0.43 -9.19 21.30
CA SER A 6 -0.96 -9.50 20.94
C SER A 6 -1.90 -8.30 21.04
N ILE A 7 -1.53 -7.26 21.80
CA ILE A 7 -2.35 -6.06 22.00
C ILE A 7 -2.19 -5.13 20.78
N GLU A 8 -0.98 -5.05 20.24
CA GLU A 8 -0.64 -4.24 19.07
C GLU A 8 -1.29 -4.79 17.79
N GLY A 9 -1.30 -6.11 17.61
CA GLY A 9 -1.95 -6.76 16.46
C GLY A 9 -3.47 -6.51 16.40
N GLY A 10 -4.15 -6.56 17.55
CA GLY A 10 -5.59 -6.32 17.63
C GLY A 10 -5.99 -4.85 17.46
N LEU A 11 -5.17 -3.93 17.97
CA LEU A 11 -5.37 -2.49 17.76
C LEU A 11 -5.11 -2.08 16.32
N ALA A 12 -4.07 -2.61 15.67
CA ALA A 12 -3.77 -2.36 14.27
C ALA A 12 -4.91 -2.83 13.35
N ASP A 13 -5.45 -4.04 13.56
CA ASP A 13 -6.59 -4.56 12.81
C ASP A 13 -7.89 -3.77 13.06
N SER A 14 -8.09 -3.29 14.29
CA SER A 14 -9.26 -2.47 14.65
C SER A 14 -9.19 -1.08 14.02
N ILE A 15 -8.00 -0.48 13.96
CA ILE A 15 -7.75 0.81 13.32
C ILE A 15 -7.87 0.71 11.80
N THR A 16 -7.36 -0.36 11.19
CA THR A 16 -7.54 -0.62 9.75
C THR A 16 -9.01 -0.82 9.39
N LYS A 17 -9.79 -1.51 10.23
CA LYS A 17 -11.26 -1.62 10.08
C LYS A 17 -12.00 -0.31 10.33
N LEU A 18 -11.52 0.53 11.25
CA LEU A 18 -12.04 1.88 11.50
C LEU A 18 -11.77 2.82 10.32
N SER A 19 -10.62 2.69 9.66
CA SER A 19 -10.23 3.50 8.49
C SER A 19 -11.08 3.19 7.25
N GLY A 20 -11.59 1.96 7.10
CA GLY A 20 -12.41 1.55 5.95
C GLY A 20 -13.93 1.54 6.18
N SER A 21 -14.43 1.74 7.40
CA SER A 21 -15.84 1.54 7.75
C SER A 21 -16.50 2.85 8.18
N MET A 22 -17.65 3.17 7.57
CA MET A 22 -18.57 4.25 7.98
C MET A 22 -18.93 4.26 9.49
N SER A 23 -18.53 3.24 10.27
CA SER A 23 -18.72 3.13 11.71
C SER A 23 -18.28 4.36 12.52
N PHE A 24 -17.19 5.04 12.14
CA PHE A 24 -16.75 6.25 12.84
C PHE A 24 -17.79 7.39 12.72
N VAL A 25 -18.32 7.56 11.50
CA VAL A 25 -19.34 8.56 11.20
C VAL A 25 -20.64 8.23 11.94
N TYR A 26 -21.07 6.96 11.95
CA TYR A 26 -22.26 6.55 12.70
C TYR A 26 -22.13 6.79 14.20
N PHE A 27 -20.95 6.52 14.78
CA PHE A 27 -20.67 6.82 16.19
C PHE A 27 -20.80 8.32 16.48
N HIS A 28 -20.22 9.18 15.64
CA HIS A 28 -20.30 10.64 15.80
C HIS A 28 -21.74 11.14 15.69
N VAL A 29 -22.49 10.65 14.69
CA VAL A 29 -23.89 11.02 14.51
C VAL A 29 -24.74 10.62 15.72
N LEU A 30 -24.56 9.41 16.26
CA LEU A 30 -25.25 8.95 17.46
C LEU A 30 -24.87 9.76 18.70
N TRP A 31 -23.57 9.99 18.90
CA TRP A 31 -23.04 10.77 20.02
C TRP A 31 -23.54 12.23 19.99
N PHE A 32 -23.46 12.91 18.83
CA PHE A 32 -23.96 14.27 18.67
C PHE A 32 -25.47 14.36 18.86
N SER A 33 -26.22 13.40 18.33
CA SER A 33 -27.66 13.34 18.52
C SER A 33 -28.01 13.17 20.00
N LEU A 34 -27.32 12.27 20.72
CA LEU A 34 -27.50 12.06 22.15
C LEU A 34 -27.19 13.32 22.95
N TRP A 35 -26.08 13.99 22.66
CA TRP A 35 -25.71 15.26 23.30
C TRP A 35 -26.77 16.35 23.08
N PHE A 36 -27.29 16.45 21.86
CA PHE A 36 -28.35 17.39 21.52
C PHE A 36 -29.63 17.10 22.32
N PHE A 37 -30.10 15.85 22.38
CA PHE A 37 -31.31 15.49 23.13
C PHE A 37 -31.17 15.74 24.64
N ILE A 38 -29.99 15.51 25.21
CA ILE A 38 -29.70 15.79 26.62
C ILE A 38 -29.71 17.31 26.87
N ASN A 39 -29.09 18.12 26.01
CA ASN A 39 -29.04 19.57 26.17
C ASN A 39 -30.38 20.28 25.90
N GLN A 40 -31.26 19.71 25.07
CA GLN A 40 -32.61 20.22 24.84
C GLN A 40 -33.57 19.98 26.04
N GLY A 41 -33.08 19.39 27.14
CA GLY A 41 -33.85 19.23 28.37
C GLY A 41 -34.94 18.16 28.30
N TYR A 42 -34.91 17.29 27.28
CA TYR A 42 -35.95 16.27 27.06
C TYR A 42 -35.97 15.18 28.14
N PHE A 43 -34.85 14.97 28.85
CA PHE A 43 -34.70 13.93 29.87
C PHE A 43 -34.63 14.43 31.32
N LEU A 44 -34.22 15.68 31.58
CA LEU A 44 -34.21 16.26 32.94
C LEU A 44 -34.46 17.79 32.92
N PRO A 45 -35.57 18.29 33.49
CA PRO A 45 -35.85 19.73 33.61
C PRO A 45 -35.00 20.47 34.67
N VAL A 46 -34.12 19.75 35.40
CA VAL A 46 -33.35 20.27 36.56
C VAL A 46 -31.86 20.48 36.26
N VAL A 47 -31.32 19.90 35.18
CA VAL A 47 -29.91 20.11 34.84
C VAL A 47 -29.82 21.41 34.05
N ALA A 48 -29.29 22.45 34.69
CA ALA A 48 -28.96 23.71 34.03
C ALA A 48 -28.26 23.42 32.70
N VAL A 49 -28.67 24.11 31.63
CA VAL A 49 -28.15 23.98 30.26
C VAL A 49 -26.62 23.94 30.31
N PHE A 50 -26.06 22.73 30.24
CA PHE A 50 -24.63 22.49 30.48
C PHE A 50 -23.78 23.04 29.33
N ASP A 51 -24.33 22.98 28.10
CA ASP A 51 -23.72 23.52 26.90
C ASP A 51 -24.76 24.34 26.10
N PRO A 52 -24.93 25.65 26.40
CA PRO A 52 -25.85 26.50 25.68
C PRO A 52 -25.49 26.58 24.20
N PHE A 53 -26.50 26.71 23.34
CA PHE A 53 -26.29 27.01 21.92
C PHE A 53 -25.38 28.24 21.82
N PRO A 54 -24.20 28.13 21.17
CA PRO A 54 -23.85 27.27 20.02
C PRO A 54 -23.07 25.96 20.31
N TYR A 55 -23.19 25.35 21.49
CA TYR A 55 -22.48 24.10 21.87
C TYR A 55 -20.94 24.23 21.85
N GLY A 56 -20.43 25.18 22.64
CA GLY A 56 -19.01 25.52 22.65
C GLY A 56 -18.11 24.40 23.16
N LEU A 57 -18.55 23.68 24.20
CA LEU A 57 -17.75 22.60 24.79
C LEU A 57 -17.63 21.41 23.84
N LEU A 58 -18.73 21.04 23.18
CA LEU A 58 -18.75 19.98 22.19
C LEU A 58 -17.82 20.30 21.01
N THR A 59 -17.93 21.53 20.48
CA THR A 59 -17.09 21.99 19.36
C THR A 59 -15.61 21.99 19.73
N MET A 60 -15.26 22.38 20.95
CA MET A 60 -13.89 22.37 21.44
C MET A 60 -13.31 20.95 21.51
N ILE A 61 -14.05 19.99 22.09
CA ILE A 61 -13.60 18.60 22.21
C ILE A 61 -13.46 17.97 20.82
N VAL A 62 -14.44 18.14 19.94
CA VAL A 62 -14.40 17.60 18.56
C VAL A 62 -13.24 18.19 17.76
N SER A 63 -12.94 19.49 17.94
CA SER A 63 -11.80 20.12 17.28
C SER A 63 -10.47 19.50 17.71
N LEU A 64 -10.30 19.21 19.01
CA LEU A 64 -9.13 18.51 19.51
C LEU A 64 -9.05 17.07 18.99
N GLU A 65 -10.16 16.34 19.00
CA GLU A 65 -10.23 14.98 18.45
C GLU A 65 -9.88 14.95 16.95
N ALA A 66 -10.37 15.93 16.17
CA ALA A 66 -10.08 16.05 14.76
C ALA A 66 -8.59 16.31 14.47
N ILE A 67 -7.90 17.11 15.31
CA ILE A 67 -6.45 17.30 15.19
C ILE A 67 -5.72 15.97 15.41
N PHE A 68 -6.06 15.23 16.47
CA PHE A 68 -5.46 13.93 16.73
C PHE A 68 -5.71 12.93 15.60
N LEU A 69 -6.93 12.87 15.07
CA LEU A 69 -7.27 12.03 13.93
C LEU A 69 -6.48 12.42 12.69
N SER A 70 -6.37 13.73 12.38
CA SER A 70 -5.59 14.21 11.25
C SER A 70 -4.10 13.82 11.39
N THR A 71 -3.52 13.96 12.58
CA THR A 71 -2.14 13.55 12.83
C THR A 71 -1.97 12.04 12.73
N PHE A 72 -2.91 11.27 13.29
CA PHE A 72 -2.89 9.81 13.23
C PHE A 72 -3.02 9.30 11.78
N ILE A 73 -3.95 9.86 11.01
CA ILE A 73 -4.12 9.59 9.58
C ILE A 73 -2.83 9.91 8.82
N MET A 74 -2.20 11.05 9.08
CA MET A 74 -0.93 11.41 8.45
C MET A 74 0.17 10.38 8.74
N VAL A 75 0.27 9.89 9.98
CA VAL A 75 1.24 8.84 10.35
C VAL A 75 0.90 7.51 9.67
N ALA A 76 -0.38 7.13 9.63
CA ALA A 76 -0.85 5.92 8.97
C ALA A 76 -0.56 5.95 7.47
N HIS A 77 -0.86 7.07 6.82
CA HIS A 77 -0.57 7.31 5.41
C HIS A 77 0.93 7.30 5.15
N ASN A 78 1.74 7.96 5.98
CA ASN A 78 3.20 7.94 5.84
C ASN A 78 3.76 6.51 5.87
N ARG A 79 3.21 5.63 6.74
CA ARG A 79 3.60 4.21 6.76
C ARG A 79 3.15 3.47 5.50
N GLN A 80 1.94 3.72 5.01
CA GLN A 80 1.45 3.12 3.77
C GLN A 80 2.28 3.56 2.56
N THR A 81 2.58 4.83 2.43
CA THR A 81 3.43 5.36 1.34
C THR A 81 4.81 4.70 1.32
N LEU A 82 5.43 4.48 2.48
CA LEU A 82 6.70 3.75 2.55
C LEU A 82 6.56 2.30 2.08
N MET A 83 5.48 1.61 2.47
CA MET A 83 5.24 0.23 2.03
C MET A 83 4.95 0.14 0.53
N ASP A 84 4.20 1.11 -0.01
CA ASP A 84 3.92 1.22 -1.43
C ASP A 84 5.23 1.49 -2.20
N GLU A 85 6.08 2.39 -1.71
CA GLU A 85 7.41 2.66 -2.31
C GLU A 85 8.32 1.44 -2.33
N TYR A 86 8.31 0.62 -1.26
CA TYR A 86 9.04 -0.66 -1.27
C TYR A 86 8.49 -1.64 -2.30
N ARG A 87 7.16 -1.71 -2.46
CA ARG A 87 6.55 -2.59 -3.46
C ARG A 87 6.88 -2.14 -4.87
N ASP A 88 6.80 -0.84 -5.14
CA ASP A 88 7.15 -0.27 -6.44
C ASP A 88 8.62 -0.53 -6.79
N LEU A 89 9.54 -0.41 -5.81
CA LEU A 89 10.96 -0.75 -6.01
C LEU A 89 11.17 -2.24 -6.33
N GLU A 90 10.43 -3.14 -5.69
CA GLU A 90 10.50 -4.58 -5.95
C GLU A 90 10.00 -4.91 -7.36
N GLU A 91 8.90 -4.29 -7.79
CA GLU A 91 8.37 -4.38 -9.17
C GLU A 91 9.38 -3.86 -10.20
N ASP A 92 10.03 -2.71 -9.95
CA ASP A 92 11.07 -2.14 -10.83
C ASP A 92 12.31 -3.04 -10.97
N ILE A 93 12.71 -3.74 -9.90
CA ILE A 93 13.84 -4.68 -9.93
C ILE A 93 13.47 -5.91 -10.75
N GLU A 94 12.27 -6.45 -10.56
CA GLU A 94 11.78 -7.61 -11.31
C GLU A 94 11.68 -7.30 -12.82
N GLU A 95 11.19 -6.11 -13.18
CA GLU A 95 11.16 -5.67 -14.59
C GLU A 95 12.57 -5.57 -15.19
N GLN A 96 13.52 -4.99 -14.46
CA GLN A 96 14.91 -4.89 -14.93
C GLN A 96 15.57 -6.26 -15.09
N GLU A 97 15.32 -7.21 -14.19
CA GLU A 97 15.83 -8.57 -14.29
C GLU A 97 15.25 -9.28 -15.53
N ALA A 98 13.94 -9.16 -15.77
CA ALA A 98 13.30 -9.71 -16.95
C ALA A 98 13.86 -9.12 -18.26
N VAL A 99 14.12 -7.81 -18.32
CA VAL A 99 14.73 -7.16 -19.50
C VAL A 99 16.13 -7.70 -19.75
N LYS A 100 16.93 -7.88 -18.69
CA LYS A 100 18.30 -8.40 -18.79
C LYS A 100 18.32 -9.86 -19.28
N ASP A 101 17.42 -10.70 -18.77
CA ASP A 101 17.29 -12.09 -19.21
C ASP A 101 16.98 -12.18 -20.71
N VAL A 102 16.12 -11.28 -21.22
CA VAL A 102 15.84 -11.19 -22.66
C VAL A 102 17.07 -10.78 -23.47
N GLU A 103 17.87 -9.83 -22.96
CA GLU A 103 19.12 -9.42 -23.60
C GLU A 103 20.14 -10.56 -23.68
N ASP A 104 20.32 -11.30 -22.58
CA ASP A 104 21.22 -12.45 -22.50
C ASP A 104 20.77 -13.57 -23.47
N ILE A 105 19.48 -13.87 -23.54
CA ILE A 105 18.92 -14.81 -24.54
C ILE A 105 19.22 -14.34 -25.98
N GLN A 106 19.04 -13.05 -26.26
CA GLN A 106 19.28 -12.50 -27.60
C GLN A 106 20.76 -12.58 -28.00
N LYS A 107 21.66 -12.41 -27.03
CA LYS A 107 23.10 -12.57 -27.21
C LYS A 107 23.47 -14.03 -27.50
N ASP A 108 22.97 -14.96 -26.70
CA ASP A 108 23.21 -16.39 -26.89
C ASP A 108 22.69 -16.88 -28.24
N LEU A 109 21.52 -16.41 -28.68
CA LEU A 109 20.98 -16.70 -30.01
C LEU A 109 21.87 -16.17 -31.13
N ASN A 110 22.43 -14.96 -30.99
CA ASN A 110 23.34 -14.38 -31.96
C ASN A 110 24.65 -15.16 -32.07
N ASP A 111 25.20 -15.61 -30.94
CA ASP A 111 26.42 -16.41 -30.89
C ASP A 111 26.20 -17.82 -31.46
N LEU A 112 25.03 -18.43 -31.21
CA LEU A 112 24.63 -19.69 -31.82
C LEU A 112 24.53 -19.54 -33.35
N LYS A 113 23.88 -18.47 -33.83
CA LYS A 113 23.75 -18.19 -35.27
C LYS A 113 25.12 -18.01 -35.94
N ARG A 114 26.07 -17.32 -35.30
CA ARG A 114 27.46 -17.21 -35.78
C ARG A 114 28.13 -18.56 -35.86
N SER A 115 28.03 -19.37 -34.81
CA SER A 115 28.64 -20.69 -34.74
C SER A 115 28.13 -21.62 -35.84
N VAL A 116 26.82 -21.65 -36.06
CA VAL A 116 26.18 -22.40 -37.16
C VAL A 116 26.69 -21.91 -38.52
N THR A 117 26.78 -20.60 -38.73
CA THR A 117 27.29 -20.01 -39.99
C THR A 117 28.74 -20.41 -40.26
N ILE A 118 29.60 -20.42 -39.22
CA ILE A 118 30.99 -20.85 -39.32
C ILE A 118 31.08 -22.33 -39.69
N ILE A 119 30.28 -23.18 -39.04
CA ILE A 119 30.21 -24.62 -39.35
C ILE A 119 29.77 -24.83 -40.79
N GLN A 120 28.70 -24.16 -41.23
CA GLN A 120 28.20 -24.26 -42.60
C GLN A 120 29.25 -23.83 -43.63
N LYS A 121 29.98 -22.74 -43.36
CA LYS A 121 31.08 -22.26 -44.21
C LYS A 121 32.27 -23.24 -44.25
N LYS A 122 32.61 -23.88 -43.12
CA LYS A 122 33.65 -24.91 -43.07
C LYS A 122 33.27 -26.14 -43.89
N ILE A 123 32.04 -26.64 -43.74
CA ILE A 123 31.55 -27.82 -44.49
C ILE A 123 31.59 -27.55 -46.00
N LEU A 124 31.07 -26.40 -46.45
CA LEU A 124 31.11 -26.00 -47.87
C LEU A 124 32.52 -25.98 -48.46
N ASN A 125 33.52 -25.50 -47.71
CA ASN A 125 34.91 -25.49 -48.17
C ASN A 125 35.58 -26.88 -48.12
N THR A 126 35.21 -27.74 -47.17
CA THR A 126 35.73 -29.10 -47.07
C THR A 126 35.31 -29.97 -48.26
N ASP A 127 34.07 -29.85 -48.74
CA ASP A 127 33.59 -30.57 -49.92
C ASP A 127 34.32 -30.17 -51.21
N THR A 128 34.65 -28.88 -51.39
CA THR A 128 35.45 -28.41 -52.55
C THR A 128 36.89 -28.91 -52.56
N THR A 129 37.44 -29.35 -51.41
CA THR A 129 38.82 -29.84 -51.30
C THR A 129 38.92 -31.35 -51.52
N GLN A 130 37.86 -32.10 -51.19
CA GLN A 130 37.75 -33.55 -51.48
C GLN A 130 37.44 -33.83 -52.96
N GLY A 131 36.61 -32.99 -53.61
CA GLY A 131 36.27 -33.16 -55.03
C GLY A 131 37.41 -32.89 -56.03
N LYS A 132 38.55 -32.34 -55.59
CA LYS A 132 39.70 -32.01 -56.45
C LYS A 132 40.83 -33.06 -56.38
N LYS A 133 40.65 -34.12 -55.60
CA LYS A 133 41.63 -35.21 -55.39
C LYS A 133 41.26 -36.54 -56.08
N LEU A 134 40.19 -36.57 -56.88
CA LEU A 134 39.83 -37.67 -57.77
C LEU A 134 40.14 -37.29 -59.22
#